data_AF-A0A7Y0JQ81-F1
#
_entry.id   AF-A0A7Y0JQ81-F1
#
_cell.length_a   1.000
_cell.length_b   1.000
_cell.length_c   1.000
_cell.angle_alpha   90.00
_cell.angle_beta   90.00
_cell.angle_gamma   90.00
#
_symmetry.space_group_name_H-M   'P 1'
#
loop_
_entity.id
_entity.type
_entity.pdbx_description
1 polymer ?
#
loop_
_entity_poly.entity_id
_entity_poly.type
_entity_poly.pdbx_seq_one_letter_code
_entity_poly.pdbx_strand_id
1 'polypeptide(L)' 'MALDKTPEPAPPHQMDCEAETAAEVLFVCRDEACGRRVVVGKRQPRLTVIDRGDWHIPHVGSLGGLVIDGVEAA' A
#
# COMPACT_ATOMS: atom_id res chain seq x y z
N MET A 1 -11.81 34.52 11.69
CA MET A 1 -11.38 33.19 12.18
C MET A 1 -11.41 32.24 11.00
N ALA A 2 -10.25 31.87 10.46
CA ALA A 2 -10.17 30.89 9.38
C ALA A 2 -10.32 29.50 10.01
N LEU A 3 -11.29 28.73 9.53
CA LEU A 3 -11.38 27.31 9.86
C LEU A 3 -10.10 26.64 9.36
N ASP A 4 -9.36 26.06 10.29
CA ASP A 4 -8.25 25.14 10.05
C ASP A 4 -8.80 23.90 9.34
N LYS A 5 -9.07 24.02 8.03
CA LYS A 5 -9.31 22.84 7.22
C LYS A 5 -7.99 22.10 7.08
N THR A 6 -7.74 21.17 7.99
CA THR A 6 -6.73 20.14 7.80
C THR A 6 -7.03 19.50 6.44
N PRO A 7 -6.10 19.54 5.46
CA PRO A 7 -6.35 18.95 4.17
C PRO A 7 -6.64 17.46 4.35
N GLU A 8 -7.72 16.98 3.73
CA GLU A 8 -8.00 15.55 3.70
C GLU A 8 -6.82 14.83 3.03
N PRO A 9 -6.30 13.74 3.63
CA PRO A 9 -5.19 13.01 3.03
C PRO A 9 -5.59 12.49 1.66
N ALA A 10 -4.67 12.56 0.70
CA ALA A 10 -4.88 11.97 -0.61
C ALA A 10 -5.24 10.47 -0.48
N PRO A 11 -6.15 9.96 -1.32
CA PRO A 11 -6.51 8.54 -1.30
C PRO A 11 -5.25 7.69 -1.54
N PRO A 12 -5.10 6.54 -0.84
CA PRO A 12 -3.92 5.72 -0.97
C PRO A 12 -3.82 5.05 -2.34
N HIS A 13 -2.60 4.89 -2.82
CA HIS A 13 -2.32 4.05 -3.99
C HIS A 13 -2.39 2.57 -3.60
N GLN A 14 -3.09 1.80 -4.44
CA GLN A 14 -3.13 0.34 -4.34
C GLN A 14 -1.85 -0.26 -4.92
N MET A 15 -1.30 -1.27 -4.24
CA MET A 15 -0.15 -2.03 -4.69
C MET A 15 -0.52 -3.48 -4.96
N ASP A 16 -0.08 -3.99 -6.10
CA ASP A 16 -0.22 -5.40 -6.48
C ASP A 16 1.01 -6.21 -6.11
N CYS A 17 0.79 -7.45 -5.71
CA CYS A 17 1.86 -8.43 -5.59
C CYS A 17 2.20 -8.96 -6.99
N GLU A 18 3.35 -8.58 -7.51
CA GLU A 18 3.83 -9.06 -8.82
C GLU A 18 4.74 -10.28 -8.71
N ALA A 19 5.41 -10.46 -7.58
CA ALA A 19 6.26 -11.61 -7.34
C ALA A 19 6.30 -11.99 -5.86
N GLU A 20 6.30 -13.30 -5.61
CA GLU A 20 6.29 -13.87 -4.27
C GLU A 20 7.26 -15.05 -4.20
N THR A 21 8.05 -15.09 -3.14
CA THR A 21 8.87 -16.25 -2.77
C THR A 21 8.45 -16.75 -1.38
N ALA A 22 9.03 -17.85 -0.92
CA ALA A 22 8.82 -18.33 0.45
C ALA A 22 9.28 -17.31 1.53
N ALA A 23 10.20 -16.40 1.19
CA ALA A 23 10.81 -15.48 2.14
C ALA A 23 10.29 -14.04 2.02
N GLU A 24 9.94 -13.60 0.82
CA GLU A 24 9.71 -12.18 0.50
C GLU A 24 8.62 -11.99 -0.57
N VAL A 25 8.11 -10.77 -0.66
CA VAL A 25 7.08 -10.35 -1.62
C VAL A 25 7.47 -9.02 -2.23
N LEU A 26 7.32 -8.89 -3.55
CA LEU A 26 7.41 -7.64 -4.28
C LEU A 26 6.01 -7.05 -4.48
N PHE A 27 5.81 -5.85 -3.93
CA PHE A 27 4.66 -5.02 -4.21
C PHE A 27 5.01 -3.90 -5.19
N VAL A 28 4.18 -3.70 -6.19
CA VAL A 28 4.30 -2.64 -7.20
C VAL A 28 3.04 -1.78 -7.18
N CYS A 29 3.22 -0.46 -7.17
CA CYS A 29 2.11 0.49 -7.24
C CYS A 29 1.36 0.34 -8.57
N ARG A 30 0.02 0.25 -8.50
CA ARG A 30 -0.84 0.17 -9.69
C ARG A 30 -0.79 1.41 -10.57
N ASP A 31 -0.54 2.57 -9.96
CA ASP A 31 -0.30 3.79 -10.71
C ASP A 31 1.11 3.75 -11.30
N GLU A 32 1.18 3.49 -12.62
CA GLU A 32 2.41 3.47 -13.40
C GLU A 32 3.18 4.80 -13.34
N ALA A 33 2.49 5.93 -13.18
CA ALA A 33 3.13 7.24 -13.06
C ALA A 33 3.81 7.43 -11.69
N CYS A 34 3.31 6.76 -10.65
CA CYS A 34 3.98 6.71 -9.35
C CYS A 34 5.20 5.79 -9.40
N GLY A 35 5.05 4.56 -9.91
CA GLY A 35 6.16 3.62 -10.08
C GLY A 35 6.81 3.12 -8.79
N ARG A 36 6.19 3.30 -7.61
CA ARG A 36 6.73 2.81 -6.33
C ARG A 36 6.79 1.29 -6.29
N ARG A 37 7.92 0.74 -5.82
CA ARG A 37 8.16 -0.70 -5.67
C ARG A 37 8.82 -1.02 -4.33
N VAL A 38 8.25 -1.95 -3.58
CA VAL A 38 8.76 -2.34 -2.26
C VAL A 38 8.82 -3.86 -2.12
N VAL A 39 9.85 -4.35 -1.43
CA VAL A 39 9.97 -5.74 -1.02
C VAL A 39 9.72 -5.85 0.47
N VAL A 40 8.85 -6.79 0.86
CA VAL A 40 8.49 -7.07 2.25
C VAL A 40 8.92 -8.49 2.61
N GLY A 41 9.75 -8.61 3.65
CA GLY A 41 10.11 -9.90 4.23
C GLY A 41 8.98 -10.49 5.06
N LYS A 42 8.68 -11.78 4.87
CA LYS A 42 7.56 -12.48 5.53
C LYS A 42 7.86 -12.92 6.96
N ARG A 43 9.10 -13.34 7.24
CA ARG A 43 9.52 -13.89 8.55
C ARG A 43 10.12 -12.86 9.48
N GLN A 44 10.86 -11.92 8.91
CA GLN A 44 11.38 -10.76 9.60
C GLN A 44 10.82 -9.58 8.82
N PRO A 45 9.94 -8.75 9.41
CA PRO A 45 9.27 -7.67 8.69
C PRO A 45 10.28 -6.58 8.35
N ARG A 46 11.06 -6.84 7.30
CA ARG A 46 12.00 -5.91 6.69
C ARG A 46 11.32 -5.35 5.47
N LEU A 47 11.20 -4.03 5.45
CA LEU A 47 10.68 -3.28 4.32
C LEU A 47 11.87 -2.68 3.56
N THR A 48 12.01 -3.07 2.29
CA THR A 48 13.03 -2.55 1.39
C THR A 48 12.34 -1.79 0.28
N VAL A 49 12.56 -0.48 0.19
CA VAL A 49 12.08 0.33 -0.94
C VAL A 49 13.08 0.19 -2.09
N ILE A 50 12.64 -0.39 -3.21
CA ILE A 50 13.45 -0.48 -4.44
C ILE A 50 13.32 0.83 -5.20
N ASP A 51 12.08 1.20 -5.53
CA ASP A 51 11.76 2.40 -6.28
C ASP A 51 10.83 3.29 -5.47
N ARG A 52 11.22 4.56 -5.39
CA ARG A 52 10.63 5.49 -4.44
C ARG A 52 9.29 6.03 -4.91
N GLY A 53 9.04 6.35 -6.17
CA GLY A 53 7.77 6.95 -6.59
C GLY A 53 7.33 8.19 -5.79
N ASP A 54 6.02 8.44 -5.69
CA ASP A 54 5.46 9.60 -4.97
C ASP A 54 5.46 9.41 -3.45
N TRP A 55 6.25 10.22 -2.75
CA TRP A 55 6.37 10.23 -1.29
C TRP A 55 5.20 10.86 -0.54
N HIS A 56 4.37 11.65 -1.22
CA HIS A 56 3.27 12.37 -0.59
C HIS A 56 1.98 11.55 -0.52
N ILE A 57 1.96 10.39 -1.19
CA ILE A 57 0.77 9.53 -1.27
C ILE A 57 1.01 8.23 -0.48
N PRO A 58 0.11 7.87 0.45
CA PRO A 58 0.20 6.59 1.15
C PRO A 58 -0.01 5.42 0.18
N HIS A 59 0.60 4.27 0.48
CA HIS A 59 0.49 3.07 -0.35
C HIS A 59 0.00 1.89 0.49
N VAL A 60 -0.90 1.09 -0.08
CA VAL A 60 -1.49 -0.07 0.58
C VAL A 60 -1.46 -1.27 -0.36
N GLY A 61 -1.07 -2.42 0.16
CA GLY A 61 -0.99 -3.67 -0.61
C GLY A 61 -1.23 -4.86 0.30
N SER A 62 -1.73 -5.95 -0.28
CA SER A 62 -2.00 -7.21 0.41
C SER A 62 -1.73 -8.38 -0.53
N LEU A 63 -1.33 -9.52 0.03
CA LEU A 63 -1.20 -10.79 -0.70
C LEU A 63 -2.55 -11.49 -0.93
N GLY A 64 -3.65 -10.85 -0.55
CA GLY A 64 -4.93 -11.51 -0.34
C GLY A 64 -5.11 -11.87 1.14
N GLY A 65 -6.37 -11.88 1.55
CA GLY A 65 -6.76 -12.05 2.94
C GLY A 65 -8.27 -11.96 3.08
N LEU A 66 -8.72 -11.81 4.32
CA LEU A 66 -10.14 -11.76 4.66
C LEU A 66 -10.70 -10.38 4.27
N VAL A 67 -11.54 -10.35 3.24
CA VAL A 67 -12.34 -9.16 2.89
C VAL A 67 -13.66 -9.28 3.66
N ILE A 68 -13.89 -8.39 4.63
CA ILE A 68 -15.17 -8.29 5.33
C ILE A 68 -15.97 -7.20 4.62
N ASP A 69 -16.79 -7.61 3.65
CA ASP A 69 -17.77 -6.71 3.03
C ASP A 69 -19.10 -6.84 3.76
N GLY A 70 -19.43 -5.82 4.56
CA GLY A 70 -20.72 -5.69 5.23
C GLY A 70 -20.80 -6.33 6.62
N VAL A 71 -21.02 -5.50 7.64
CA VAL A 71 -21.71 -5.93 8.85
C VAL A 71 -23.13 -5.41 8.71
N GLU A 72 -24.07 -6.24 8.25
CA GLU A 72 -25.47 -5.95 8.49
C GLU A 72 -25.73 -6.19 9.98
N ALA A 73 -25.92 -5.09 10.73
CA ALA A 73 -26.44 -5.18 12.08
C ALA A 73 -27.87 -5.71 11.99
N ALA A 74 -28.11 -6.89 12.59
CA ALA A 74 -29.44 -7.49 12.73
C ALA A 74 -30.35 -6.67 13.65
#